data_AF-A0A817XRP5-F1
#
_entry.id   AF-A0A817XRP5-F1
#
_cell.length_a   1.000
_cell.length_b   1.000
_cell.length_c   1.000
_cell.angle_alpha   90.00
_cell.angle_beta   90.00
_cell.angle_gamma   90.00
#
_symmetry.space_group_name_H-M   'P 1'
#
loop_
_entity.id
_entity.type
_entity.pdbx_description
1 polymer ?
#
loop_
_entity_poly.entity_id
_entity_poly.type
_entity_poly.pdbx_seq_one_letter_code
_entity_poly.pdbx_strand_id
1 'polypeptide(L)'
;MKEYFSAGHSDYFSYLIIEVNCQVCSGAFQYESCSTNNKCGCFQVASDNGRGVCAFLRLNCSQLSGCETEKNICQKLDHICVYHPHCYHSPVCYPLAIARNFCPVTANSSSILSTDNDICGKVTWSPNGTTVAGGNGQGSELNQLNYPFGLFIDNNQTIYIADSRNNRIVQWFVNQTSGQIIAGNGKPGNDSNQLNNPQDIFIDNNGTIYITDTMNGRIQMWFKGDLNGTTIVENIDPIGIIVDTEVSIYVTDWLKGQLTKWFMNGTVQEIIVSNLTFPYMVFLDKNQSIYISDTANSTIIKVDYQTKNVSIVAGGSSGGDLNQLSWPEGVFVDDFGTVYVADTRNHRIMQWTHEATYGNVIAGGKGPGSASNQLYYPSDLSFDFEGNLYVVDNGNHRVQKFIINKNPC
;
A
#
# COMPACT_ATOMS: atom_id res chain seq x y z
N MET A 1 30.88 5.12 -3.31
CA MET A 1 29.76 4.72 -4.18
C MET A 1 28.49 5.16 -3.49
N LYS A 2 27.63 5.89 -4.21
CA LYS A 2 26.52 6.68 -3.67
C LYS A 2 25.47 5.81 -2.98
N GLU A 3 25.03 6.27 -1.82
CA GLU A 3 23.86 5.81 -1.07
C GLU A 3 22.59 6.12 -1.87
N TYR A 4 21.71 5.12 -2.00
CA TYR A 4 20.37 5.29 -2.54
C TYR A 4 19.39 5.14 -1.38
N PHE A 5 18.80 6.26 -0.95
CA PHE A 5 17.59 6.29 -0.13
C PHE A 5 16.39 6.18 -1.09
N SER A 6 15.49 5.22 -0.86
CA SER A 6 14.51 4.68 -1.81
C SER A 6 13.09 5.22 -1.64
N ALA A 7 12.87 6.49 -1.98
CA ALA A 7 11.58 7.16 -1.79
C ALA A 7 10.45 6.74 -2.76
N GLY A 8 9.88 5.54 -2.61
CA GLY A 8 8.66 5.12 -3.32
C GLY A 8 7.75 4.32 -2.39
N HIS A 9 6.73 4.96 -1.80
CA HIS A 9 5.65 4.39 -0.96
C HIS A 9 6.01 3.32 0.11
N SER A 10 7.29 3.11 0.41
CA SER A 10 7.79 2.03 1.28
C SER A 10 9.16 2.30 1.88
N ASP A 11 9.68 3.53 1.81
CA ASP A 11 10.73 3.93 2.75
C ASP A 11 10.06 4.12 4.10
N TYR A 12 9.92 3.05 4.89
CA TYR A 12 9.98 2.99 6.36
C TYR A 12 9.40 1.67 6.84
N PHE A 13 10.08 0.60 6.44
CA PHE A 13 10.02 -0.64 7.18
C PHE A 13 11.43 -1.02 7.60
N SER A 14 11.78 -0.67 8.83
CA SER A 14 13.04 -1.05 9.49
C SER A 14 13.03 -2.54 9.86
N TYR A 15 12.70 -3.43 8.91
CA TYR A 15 12.72 -4.86 9.13
C TYR A 15 13.45 -5.58 7.99
N LEU A 16 14.23 -6.59 8.37
CA LEU A 16 14.83 -7.52 7.42
C LEU A 16 13.80 -8.63 7.16
N ILE A 17 13.15 -8.64 5.99
CA ILE A 17 12.32 -9.78 5.57
C ILE A 17 13.26 -10.92 5.15
N ILE A 18 13.11 -12.09 5.77
CA ILE A 18 13.97 -13.26 5.53
C ILE A 18 13.11 -14.41 5.01
N GLU A 19 13.54 -15.07 3.94
CA GLU A 19 12.98 -16.36 3.53
C GLU A 19 13.44 -17.46 4.47
N VAL A 20 12.50 -18.11 5.16
CA VAL A 20 12.78 -19.22 6.07
C VAL A 20 12.70 -20.55 5.32
N ASN A 21 13.83 -21.21 5.12
CA ASN A 21 13.87 -22.62 4.73
C ASN A 21 13.91 -23.50 5.98
N CYS A 22 12.79 -24.17 6.29
CA CYS A 22 12.66 -25.03 7.47
C CYS A 22 13.52 -26.30 7.32
N GLN A 23 14.51 -26.47 8.20
CA GLN A 23 15.18 -27.75 8.44
C GLN A 23 15.11 -28.15 9.91
N VAL A 24 14.98 -29.46 10.16
CA VAL A 24 15.10 -30.04 11.51
C VAL A 24 16.58 -30.08 11.86
N CYS A 25 16.99 -29.35 12.90
CA CYS A 25 18.38 -29.41 13.40
C CYS A 25 18.40 -29.90 14.86
N SER A 26 19.46 -30.60 15.24
CA SER A 26 19.78 -30.97 16.63
C SER A 26 21.12 -30.35 17.03
N GLY A 27 21.15 -29.53 18.08
CA GLY A 27 22.38 -28.92 18.59
C GLY A 27 22.19 -27.59 19.31
N ALA A 28 23.17 -27.19 20.12
CA ALA A 28 23.21 -25.91 20.83
C ALA A 28 23.73 -24.77 19.93
N PHE A 29 23.20 -23.57 20.17
CA PHE A 29 23.44 -22.34 19.44
C PHE A 29 24.94 -22.00 19.29
N GLN A 30 25.40 -21.80 18.06
CA GLN A 30 26.70 -21.16 17.80
C GLN A 30 26.56 -20.12 16.69
N TYR A 31 26.80 -18.85 17.03
CA TYR A 31 27.13 -17.81 16.06
C TYR A 31 28.62 -17.91 15.77
N GLU A 32 29.00 -18.03 14.51
CA GLU A 32 30.38 -17.72 14.12
C GLU A 32 30.51 -16.23 13.81
N SER A 33 31.60 -15.61 14.28
CA SER A 33 31.95 -14.22 13.98
C SER A 33 32.08 -13.96 12.47
N CYS A 34 31.63 -12.79 12.00
CA CYS A 34 31.84 -12.31 10.64
C CYS A 34 33.33 -12.02 10.39
N SER A 35 34.05 -13.00 9.83
CA SER A 35 35.43 -12.80 9.36
C SER A 35 35.55 -12.78 7.83
N THR A 36 34.52 -13.22 7.07
CA THR A 36 34.46 -13.18 5.59
C THR A 36 33.01 -13.12 5.08
N ASN A 37 32.82 -12.62 3.84
CA ASN A 37 31.50 -12.53 3.19
C ASN A 37 30.91 -13.91 2.90
N ASN A 38 29.62 -14.09 3.21
CA ASN A 38 28.81 -15.33 3.21
C ASN A 38 28.95 -16.20 4.46
N LYS A 39 28.24 -15.85 5.54
CA LYS A 39 27.98 -16.77 6.66
C LYS A 39 26.49 -17.03 6.84
N CYS A 40 26.19 -18.25 7.29
CA CYS A 40 24.86 -18.75 7.61
C CYS A 40 24.80 -19.01 9.13
N GLY A 41 23.71 -18.66 9.78
CA GLY A 41 23.42 -19.03 11.17
C GLY A 41 22.03 -19.65 11.28
N CYS A 42 21.88 -20.64 12.17
CA CYS A 42 20.59 -21.25 12.48
C CYS A 42 19.98 -20.58 13.72
N PHE A 43 18.73 -20.15 13.64
CA PHE A 43 17.95 -19.70 14.81
C PHE A 43 16.66 -20.49 14.96
N GLN A 44 16.23 -20.70 16.20
CA GLN A 44 15.06 -21.49 16.53
C GLN A 44 13.79 -20.65 16.37
N VAL A 45 12.90 -21.07 15.47
CA VAL A 45 11.63 -20.36 15.18
C VAL A 45 10.48 -20.87 16.04
N ALA A 46 10.50 -22.17 16.42
CA ALA A 46 9.52 -22.80 17.31
C ALA A 46 10.13 -24.05 17.99
N SER A 47 9.59 -24.47 19.14
CA SER A 47 9.92 -25.76 19.78
C SER A 47 8.66 -26.50 20.19
N ASP A 48 8.58 -27.78 19.83
CA ASP A 48 7.71 -28.73 20.54
C ASP A 48 8.53 -29.99 20.87
N ASN A 49 8.55 -30.38 22.15
CA ASN A 49 9.23 -31.58 22.66
C ASN A 49 10.69 -31.78 22.19
N GLY A 50 11.51 -30.72 22.20
CA GLY A 50 12.93 -30.80 21.86
C GLY A 50 13.26 -30.93 20.36
N ARG A 51 12.27 -30.73 19.47
CA ARG A 51 12.48 -30.59 18.03
C ARG A 51 12.30 -29.11 17.66
N GLY A 52 13.37 -28.49 17.13
CA GLY A 52 13.37 -27.10 16.69
C GLY A 52 13.33 -26.97 15.17
N VAL A 53 12.66 -25.95 14.68
CA VAL A 53 12.75 -25.48 13.29
C VAL A 53 13.86 -24.45 13.21
N CYS A 54 14.85 -24.67 12.34
CA CYS A 54 15.89 -23.68 12.07
C CYS A 54 15.59 -22.90 10.79
N ALA A 55 15.82 -21.60 10.84
CA ALA A 55 15.84 -20.72 9.68
C ALA A 55 17.29 -20.37 9.30
N PHE A 56 17.56 -20.23 8.01
CA PHE A 56 18.87 -19.84 7.48
C PHE A 56 18.88 -18.35 7.11
N LEU A 57 19.76 -17.58 7.74
CA LEU A 57 19.97 -16.18 7.42
C LEU A 57 21.24 -16.03 6.57
N ARG A 58 21.15 -15.41 5.39
CA ARG A 58 22.32 -14.98 4.61
C ARG A 58 22.46 -13.47 4.70
N LEU A 59 23.44 -13.00 5.46
CA LEU A 59 23.73 -11.58 5.59
C LEU A 59 24.92 -11.18 4.72
N ASN A 60 24.78 -10.05 4.02
CA ASN A 60 25.91 -9.39 3.39
C ASN A 60 26.51 -8.40 4.39
N CYS A 61 27.76 -8.62 4.79
CA CYS A 61 28.39 -7.84 5.86
C CYS A 61 28.51 -6.35 5.52
N SER A 62 28.59 -5.99 4.23
CA SER A 62 28.66 -4.59 3.79
C SER A 62 27.38 -3.80 4.00
N GLN A 63 26.25 -4.45 4.31
CA GLN A 63 24.94 -3.81 4.49
C GLN A 63 24.58 -3.59 5.98
N LEU A 64 25.40 -4.10 6.91
CA LEU A 64 25.17 -3.96 8.34
C LEU A 64 25.66 -2.58 8.82
N SER A 65 24.76 -1.79 9.43
CA SER A 65 25.06 -0.47 9.99
C SER A 65 24.25 -0.23 11.27
N GLY A 66 24.71 0.68 12.13
CA GLY A 66 24.12 0.89 13.46
C GLY A 66 24.71 -0.07 14.50
N CYS A 67 25.91 0.23 14.98
CA CYS A 67 26.48 -0.51 16.10
C CYS A 67 25.66 -0.25 17.35
N GLU A 68 25.17 -1.29 18.01
CA GLU A 68 24.30 -1.09 19.16
C GLU A 68 25.12 -0.74 20.40
N THR A 69 24.66 0.26 21.15
CA THR A 69 25.30 0.65 22.42
C THR A 69 24.66 -0.03 23.63
N GLU A 70 23.48 -0.64 23.47
CA GLU A 70 22.79 -1.38 24.52
C GLU A 70 23.31 -2.82 24.65
N LYS A 71 23.97 -3.12 25.77
CA LYS A 71 24.54 -4.45 26.05
C LYS A 71 23.53 -5.61 26.11
N ASN A 72 22.23 -5.31 26.31
CA ASN A 72 21.20 -6.33 26.52
C ASN A 72 20.33 -6.60 25.28
N ILE A 73 20.59 -5.95 24.15
CA ILE A 73 19.74 -6.14 22.97
C ILE A 73 19.81 -7.58 22.41
N CYS A 74 20.94 -8.29 22.61
CA CYS A 74 21.11 -9.70 22.26
C CYS A 74 20.29 -10.67 23.13
N GLN A 75 19.66 -10.19 24.21
CA GLN A 75 18.79 -10.99 25.06
C GLN A 75 17.31 -10.84 24.68
N LYS A 76 16.98 -9.94 23.75
CA LYS A 76 15.62 -9.77 23.25
C LYS A 76 15.33 -10.86 22.21
N LEU A 77 14.26 -11.63 22.41
CA LEU A 77 13.87 -12.78 21.57
C LEU A 77 13.41 -12.37 20.16
N ASP A 78 13.12 -11.10 19.96
CA ASP A 78 12.61 -10.48 18.73
C ASP A 78 13.70 -9.73 17.95
N HIS A 79 14.99 -9.91 18.24
CA HIS A 79 16.08 -9.25 17.53
C HIS A 79 17.12 -10.26 17.01
N ILE A 80 17.61 -10.06 15.78
CA ILE A 80 18.81 -10.74 15.27
C ILE A 80 20.01 -9.82 15.45
N CYS A 81 21.03 -10.32 16.14
CA CYS A 81 22.26 -9.58 16.42
C CYS A 81 23.48 -10.27 15.80
N VAL A 82 24.34 -9.51 15.11
CA VAL A 82 25.55 -10.02 14.45
C VAL A 82 26.77 -9.19 14.80
N TYR A 83 27.86 -9.87 15.18
CA TYR A 83 29.14 -9.20 15.47
C TYR A 83 29.82 -8.74 14.19
N HIS A 84 29.89 -7.43 14.00
CA HIS A 84 30.54 -6.80 12.85
C HIS A 84 31.94 -6.28 13.21
N PRO A 85 32.98 -6.47 12.38
CA PRO A 85 34.35 -6.08 12.68
C PRO A 85 34.54 -4.58 13.01
N HIS A 86 33.68 -3.72 12.45
CA HIS A 86 33.75 -2.28 12.67
C HIS A 86 33.15 -1.80 14.00
N CYS A 87 32.49 -2.67 14.77
CA CYS A 87 31.75 -2.29 15.97
C CYS A 87 32.49 -2.57 17.30
N TYR A 88 33.80 -2.85 17.29
CA TYR A 88 34.66 -2.99 18.48
C TYR A 88 33.98 -3.72 19.67
N HIS A 89 33.55 -4.96 19.45
CA HIS A 89 32.83 -5.83 20.40
C HIS A 89 31.34 -5.52 20.66
N SER A 90 30.74 -4.59 19.89
CA SER A 90 29.29 -4.36 19.89
C SER A 90 28.63 -5.07 18.70
N PRO A 91 27.46 -5.71 18.87
CA PRO A 91 26.72 -6.31 17.78
C PRO A 91 25.96 -5.24 16.97
N VAL A 92 25.60 -5.57 15.73
CA VAL A 92 24.57 -4.87 14.95
C VAL A 92 23.28 -5.67 15.09
N CYS A 93 22.18 -5.03 15.49
CA CYS A 93 20.93 -5.72 15.80
C CYS A 93 19.74 -5.18 15.02
N TYR A 94 18.92 -6.07 14.47
CA TYR A 94 17.68 -5.72 13.77
C TYR A 94 16.49 -6.43 14.41
N PRO A 95 15.33 -5.76 14.58
CA PRO A 95 14.10 -6.43 14.97
C PRO A 95 13.67 -7.45 13.90
N LEU A 96 13.23 -8.61 14.35
CA LEU A 96 12.81 -9.75 13.55
C LEU A 96 11.28 -9.77 13.44
N ALA A 97 10.76 -9.75 12.22
CA ALA A 97 9.35 -10.00 11.94
C ALA A 97 9.21 -11.28 11.09
N ILE A 98 8.57 -12.31 11.63
CA ILE A 98 8.34 -13.58 10.92
C ILE A 98 7.02 -13.48 10.15
N ALA A 99 7.08 -13.53 8.82
CA ALA A 99 5.92 -13.25 7.99
C ALA A 99 4.93 -14.44 7.89
N ARG A 100 5.39 -15.71 7.88
CA ARG A 100 4.55 -16.94 7.95
C ARG A 100 5.36 -18.17 8.40
N ASN A 101 4.74 -19.08 9.13
CA ASN A 101 5.23 -20.45 9.36
C ASN A 101 4.80 -21.35 8.20
N PHE A 102 5.71 -21.73 7.30
CA PHE A 102 5.53 -22.92 6.44
C PHE A 102 6.53 -23.99 6.87
N CYS A 103 6.17 -24.76 7.89
CA CYS A 103 6.84 -26.03 8.13
C CYS A 103 6.16 -27.10 7.29
N PRO A 104 6.85 -27.74 6.32
CA PRO A 104 6.29 -28.90 5.66
C PRO A 104 6.10 -30.01 6.71
N VAL A 105 4.86 -30.35 7.00
CA VAL A 105 4.53 -31.56 7.77
C VAL A 105 5.00 -32.72 6.90
N THR A 106 6.14 -33.32 7.23
CA THR A 106 6.59 -34.53 6.55
C THR A 106 5.51 -35.58 6.72
N ALA A 107 4.93 -35.98 5.60
CA ALA A 107 3.98 -37.07 5.51
C ALA A 107 4.60 -38.34 6.09
N ASN A 108 4.28 -38.65 7.35
CA ASN A 108 4.22 -39.99 7.94
C ASN A 108 3.90 -39.92 9.45
N SER A 109 2.74 -39.36 9.79
CA SER A 109 2.05 -39.72 11.04
C SER A 109 0.55 -39.49 10.87
N SER A 110 -0.14 -40.55 10.46
CA SER A 110 -1.59 -40.67 10.53
C SER A 110 -2.02 -40.68 12.01
N SER A 111 -2.27 -39.50 12.61
CA SER A 111 -3.12 -39.33 13.81
C SER A 111 -3.20 -37.90 14.38
N ILE A 112 -2.96 -36.84 13.58
CA ILE A 112 -3.40 -35.48 13.98
C ILE A 112 -4.05 -34.82 12.77
N LEU A 113 -5.30 -35.19 12.50
CA LEU A 113 -6.26 -34.24 11.93
C LEU A 113 -6.57 -33.25 13.06
N SER A 114 -5.68 -32.27 13.23
CA SER A 114 -6.02 -31.07 13.99
C SER A 114 -7.05 -30.34 13.14
N THR A 115 -8.27 -30.23 13.65
CA THR A 115 -9.26 -29.26 13.17
C THR A 115 -8.59 -27.94 12.91
N ASP A 116 -8.91 -27.34 11.77
CA ASP A 116 -8.50 -26.04 11.23
C ASP A 116 -8.72 -24.90 12.25
N ASN A 117 -7.87 -24.84 13.28
CA ASN A 117 -7.91 -23.91 14.41
C ASN A 117 -6.50 -23.40 14.79
N ASP A 118 -5.51 -23.62 13.92
CA ASP A 118 -4.20 -23.01 14.10
C ASP A 118 -4.27 -21.56 13.58
N ILE A 119 -4.66 -20.66 14.49
CA ILE A 119 -4.94 -19.24 14.22
C ILE A 119 -3.64 -18.41 14.06
N CYS A 120 -2.47 -19.03 14.27
CA CYS A 120 -1.17 -18.40 14.20
C CYS A 120 -0.90 -17.79 12.80
N GLY A 121 -0.64 -16.48 12.73
CA GLY A 121 -0.32 -15.78 11.48
C GLY A 121 -1.51 -15.51 10.55
N LYS A 122 -2.75 -15.83 10.94
CA LYS A 122 -3.93 -15.43 10.16
C LYS A 122 -4.19 -13.94 10.35
N VAL A 123 -4.01 -13.17 9.29
CA VAL A 123 -4.43 -11.76 9.22
C VAL A 123 -5.95 -11.73 9.09
N THR A 124 -6.60 -11.02 9.99
CA THR A 124 -8.04 -10.74 9.91
C THR A 124 -8.28 -9.24 10.01
N TRP A 125 -9.45 -8.79 9.56
CA TRP A 125 -9.83 -7.38 9.59
C TRP A 125 -10.95 -7.17 10.59
N SER A 126 -11.02 -5.98 11.20
CA SER A 126 -12.17 -5.63 12.03
C SER A 126 -13.45 -5.74 11.19
N PRO A 127 -14.51 -6.39 11.71
CA PRO A 127 -15.75 -6.58 10.93
C PRO A 127 -16.49 -5.26 10.70
N ASN A 128 -16.19 -4.24 11.51
CA ASN A 128 -16.74 -2.90 11.44
C ASN A 128 -15.60 -1.91 11.19
N GLY A 129 -15.85 -0.94 10.31
CA GLY A 129 -15.05 0.24 10.11
C GLY A 129 -15.42 1.35 11.08
N THR A 130 -14.46 2.23 11.35
CA THR A 130 -14.67 3.48 12.10
C THR A 130 -14.55 4.64 11.12
N THR A 131 -15.50 5.58 11.15
CA THR A 131 -15.39 6.79 10.32
C THR A 131 -14.29 7.70 10.86
N VAL A 132 -13.32 8.04 10.02
CA VAL A 132 -12.15 8.86 10.37
C VAL A 132 -12.12 10.22 9.67
N ALA A 133 -12.91 10.38 8.61
CA ALA A 133 -13.14 11.66 7.94
C ALA A 133 -14.55 11.69 7.32
N GLY A 134 -15.18 12.87 7.31
CA GLY A 134 -16.55 13.02 6.81
C GLY A 134 -17.60 12.32 7.68
N GLY A 135 -18.63 11.74 7.05
CA GLY A 135 -19.69 10.99 7.74
C GLY A 135 -20.73 11.85 8.48
N ASN A 136 -20.63 13.18 8.41
CA ASN A 136 -21.61 14.12 8.96
C ASN A 136 -22.61 14.60 7.89
N GLY A 137 -22.96 13.69 6.97
CA GLY A 137 -23.77 13.97 5.79
C GLY A 137 -22.97 14.55 4.62
N GLN A 138 -23.61 14.57 3.45
CA GLN A 138 -23.11 15.22 2.25
C GLN A 138 -23.11 16.74 2.44
N GLY A 139 -21.98 17.40 2.17
CA GLY A 139 -21.93 18.86 2.19
C GLY A 139 -20.53 19.44 2.09
N SER A 140 -20.42 20.75 2.27
CA SER A 140 -19.18 21.52 2.08
C SER A 140 -18.54 22.01 3.37
N GLU A 141 -19.16 21.77 4.52
CA GLU A 141 -18.54 22.06 5.81
C GLU A 141 -17.25 21.24 6.01
N LEU A 142 -16.35 21.70 6.89
CA LEU A 142 -15.04 21.05 7.06
C LEU A 142 -15.12 19.67 7.72
N ASN A 143 -16.25 19.34 8.37
CA ASN A 143 -16.53 18.00 8.88
C ASN A 143 -17.36 17.14 7.92
N GLN A 144 -17.63 17.63 6.70
CA GLN A 144 -18.39 16.96 5.65
C GLN A 144 -17.50 16.71 4.42
N LEU A 145 -17.89 15.72 3.63
CA LEU A 145 -17.33 15.44 2.32
C LEU A 145 -18.47 15.38 1.30
N ASN A 146 -18.15 15.48 0.02
CA ASN A 146 -19.10 15.40 -1.07
C ASN A 146 -18.49 14.61 -2.23
N TYR A 147 -18.89 13.34 -2.33
CA TYR A 147 -18.33 12.35 -3.26
C TYR A 147 -16.79 12.37 -3.28
N PRO A 148 -16.13 12.08 -2.14
CA PRO A 148 -14.67 12.00 -2.10
C PRO A 148 -14.17 10.84 -2.98
N PHE A 149 -13.05 11.01 -3.68
CA PHE A 149 -12.57 9.99 -4.62
C PHE A 149 -11.23 9.37 -4.20
N GLY A 150 -10.11 10.06 -4.42
CA GLY A 150 -8.76 9.61 -4.08
C GLY A 150 -8.38 9.88 -2.63
N LEU A 151 -7.50 9.03 -2.12
CA LEU A 151 -7.01 9.03 -0.75
C LEU A 151 -5.50 8.82 -0.70
N PHE A 152 -4.83 9.69 0.04
CA PHE A 152 -3.41 9.54 0.35
C PHE A 152 -3.21 9.56 1.87
N ILE A 153 -2.32 8.72 2.38
CA ILE A 153 -1.91 8.72 3.78
C ILE A 153 -0.39 8.90 3.84
N ASP A 154 0.06 9.95 4.51
CA ASP A 154 1.50 10.16 4.70
C ASP A 154 2.07 9.38 5.90
N ASN A 155 3.39 9.36 6.01
CA ASN A 155 4.10 8.68 7.10
C ASN A 155 3.77 9.23 8.50
N ASN A 156 3.19 10.43 8.59
CA ASN A 156 2.72 11.01 9.85
C ASN A 156 1.27 10.60 10.17
N GLN A 157 0.69 9.64 9.44
CA GLN A 157 -0.71 9.23 9.50
C GLN A 157 -1.69 10.37 9.17
N THR A 158 -1.26 11.34 8.39
CA THR A 158 -2.14 12.40 7.93
C THR A 158 -2.92 11.93 6.72
N ILE A 159 -4.23 12.12 6.76
CA ILE A 159 -5.16 11.67 5.73
C ILE A 159 -5.43 12.83 4.79
N TYR A 160 -5.25 12.63 3.49
CA TYR A 160 -5.53 13.60 2.45
C TYR A 160 -6.57 13.05 1.50
N ILE A 161 -7.59 13.84 1.21
CA ILE A 161 -8.77 13.38 0.49
C ILE A 161 -9.05 14.36 -0.65
N ALA A 162 -9.22 13.83 -1.86
CA ALA A 162 -9.83 14.56 -2.95
C ALA A 162 -11.33 14.65 -2.70
N ASP A 163 -11.81 15.79 -2.20
CA ASP A 163 -13.22 16.07 -1.93
C ASP A 163 -13.88 16.58 -3.23
N SER A 164 -14.04 15.66 -4.18
CA SER A 164 -14.16 15.95 -5.62
C SER A 164 -15.30 16.90 -5.95
N ARG A 165 -16.52 16.68 -5.43
CA ARG A 165 -17.66 17.57 -5.73
C ARG A 165 -17.62 18.88 -4.96
N ASN A 166 -16.76 19.01 -3.96
CA ASN A 166 -16.43 20.27 -3.33
C ASN A 166 -15.20 20.94 -3.96
N ASN A 167 -14.58 20.38 -5.00
CA ASN A 167 -13.49 21.02 -5.76
C ASN A 167 -12.31 21.47 -4.89
N ARG A 168 -11.94 20.62 -3.94
CA ARG A 168 -10.88 20.90 -2.95
C ARG A 168 -10.19 19.62 -2.52
N ILE A 169 -8.98 19.78 -2.01
CA ILE A 169 -8.27 18.75 -1.26
C ILE A 169 -8.33 19.12 0.22
N VAL A 170 -8.74 18.15 1.04
CA VAL A 170 -8.80 18.32 2.50
C VAL A 170 -7.82 17.39 3.20
N GLN A 171 -7.15 17.92 4.22
CA GLN A 171 -6.26 17.21 5.13
C GLN A 171 -6.97 16.97 6.46
N TRP A 172 -6.87 15.77 7.00
CA TRP A 172 -7.39 15.38 8.32
C TRP A 172 -6.27 14.75 9.15
N PHE A 173 -6.14 15.20 10.39
CA PHE A 173 -5.27 14.54 11.37
C PHE A 173 -6.05 13.51 12.17
N VAL A 174 -5.33 12.49 12.66
CA VAL A 174 -5.92 11.47 13.54
C VAL A 174 -6.64 12.13 14.72
N ASN A 175 -7.86 11.66 15.02
CA ASN A 175 -8.76 12.16 16.07
C ASN A 175 -9.33 13.59 15.87
N GLN A 176 -9.15 14.21 14.70
CA GLN A 176 -9.87 15.45 14.38
C GLN A 176 -11.29 15.18 13.90
N THR A 177 -12.18 16.12 14.17
CA THR A 177 -13.60 16.07 13.75
C THR A 177 -13.87 16.88 12.48
N SER A 178 -12.89 17.60 11.97
CA SER A 178 -12.98 18.44 10.78
C SER A 178 -11.63 18.55 10.09
N GLY A 179 -11.63 18.60 8.77
CA GLY A 179 -10.44 18.78 7.96
C GLY A 179 -10.02 20.22 7.76
N GLN A 180 -8.91 20.37 7.05
CA GLN A 180 -8.34 21.65 6.64
C GLN A 180 -8.16 21.63 5.12
N ILE A 181 -8.55 22.70 4.43
CA ILE A 181 -8.35 22.81 2.99
C ILE A 181 -6.88 23.11 2.73
N ILE A 182 -6.24 22.28 1.90
CA ILE A 182 -4.82 22.44 1.54
C ILE A 182 -4.60 22.79 0.06
N ALA A 183 -5.59 22.54 -0.79
CA ALA A 183 -5.58 22.94 -2.20
C ALA A 183 -7.02 23.09 -2.73
N GLY A 184 -7.19 23.99 -3.70
CA GLY A 184 -8.51 24.41 -4.19
C GLY A 184 -9.26 25.30 -3.20
N ASN A 185 -10.12 26.18 -3.71
CA ASN A 185 -10.86 27.14 -2.88
C ASN A 185 -12.34 26.77 -2.67
N GLY A 186 -12.72 25.54 -3.00
CA GLY A 186 -14.09 25.06 -2.87
C GLY A 186 -15.00 25.38 -4.06
N LYS A 187 -14.51 26.10 -5.08
CA LYS A 187 -15.27 26.50 -6.26
C LYS A 187 -14.68 25.85 -7.52
N PRO A 188 -15.53 25.31 -8.42
CA PRO A 188 -15.06 24.80 -9.69
C PRO A 188 -14.56 25.94 -10.57
N GLY A 189 -13.41 25.76 -11.20
CA GLY A 189 -12.89 26.67 -12.21
C GLY A 189 -11.43 26.43 -12.56
N ASN A 190 -10.87 27.27 -13.42
CA ASN A 190 -9.53 27.09 -14.02
C ASN A 190 -8.43 27.97 -13.40
N ASP A 191 -8.78 28.86 -12.47
CA ASP A 191 -7.80 29.73 -11.81
C ASP A 191 -6.76 28.89 -11.06
N SER A 192 -5.59 29.47 -10.78
CA SER A 192 -4.48 28.75 -10.12
C SER A 192 -4.80 28.34 -8.67
N ASN A 193 -5.84 28.89 -8.05
CA ASN A 193 -6.35 28.47 -6.74
C ASN A 193 -7.67 27.69 -6.81
N GLN A 194 -8.13 27.33 -8.01
CA GLN A 194 -9.33 26.55 -8.24
C GLN A 194 -8.97 25.15 -8.75
N LEU A 195 -9.80 24.19 -8.39
CA LEU A 195 -9.82 22.84 -8.93
C LEU A 195 -11.21 22.60 -9.51
N ASN A 196 -11.38 21.57 -10.31
CA ASN A 196 -12.66 21.17 -10.88
C ASN A 196 -12.75 19.64 -10.92
N ASN A 197 -13.53 19.10 -9.97
CA ASN A 197 -13.70 17.67 -9.75
C ASN A 197 -12.35 16.91 -9.65
N PRO A 198 -11.47 17.27 -8.70
CA PRO A 198 -10.20 16.58 -8.53
C PRO A 198 -10.45 15.12 -8.14
N GLN A 199 -9.79 14.16 -8.80
CA GLN A 199 -10.07 12.73 -8.57
C GLN A 199 -9.02 12.05 -7.71
N ASP A 200 -7.76 12.43 -7.82
CA ASP A 200 -6.67 11.75 -7.13
C ASP A 200 -5.60 12.73 -6.66
N ILE A 201 -4.85 12.27 -5.67
CA ILE A 201 -3.82 13.02 -4.96
C ILE A 201 -2.61 12.14 -4.68
N PHE A 202 -1.44 12.65 -5.03
CA PHE A 202 -0.17 12.10 -4.59
C PHE A 202 0.61 13.17 -3.81
N ILE A 203 1.26 12.76 -2.73
CA ILE A 203 2.16 13.63 -1.97
C ILE A 203 3.54 13.00 -1.94
N ASP A 204 4.56 13.74 -2.38
CA ASP A 204 5.94 13.25 -2.32
C ASP A 204 6.55 13.40 -0.92
N ASN A 205 7.75 12.84 -0.72
CA ASN A 205 8.45 12.90 0.57
C ASN A 205 8.85 14.33 1.00
N ASN A 206 8.81 15.31 0.10
CA ASN A 206 9.04 16.72 0.44
C ASN A 206 7.74 17.42 0.86
N GLY A 207 6.59 16.73 0.79
CA GLY A 207 5.28 17.30 1.04
C GLY A 207 4.72 18.11 -0.13
N THR A 208 5.27 17.93 -1.34
CA THR A 208 4.68 18.51 -2.56
C THR A 208 3.44 17.72 -2.91
N ILE A 209 2.35 18.44 -3.21
CA ILE A 209 1.04 17.87 -3.47
C ILE A 209 0.78 17.91 -4.98
N TYR A 210 0.46 16.76 -5.56
CA TYR A 210 0.13 16.57 -6.96
C TYR A 210 -1.33 16.13 -7.07
N ILE A 211 -2.10 16.80 -7.91
CA ILE A 211 -3.56 16.63 -7.97
C ILE A 211 -3.96 16.40 -9.42
N THR A 212 -4.78 15.39 -9.68
CA THR A 212 -5.49 15.27 -10.95
C THR A 212 -6.67 16.21 -10.95
N ASP A 213 -6.55 17.35 -11.63
CA ASP A 213 -7.63 18.33 -11.80
C ASP A 213 -8.48 17.94 -13.01
N THR A 214 -9.20 16.83 -12.85
CA THR A 214 -9.72 15.99 -13.93
C THR A 214 -10.60 16.74 -14.93
N MET A 215 -11.55 17.56 -14.48
CA MET A 215 -12.44 18.27 -15.40
C MET A 215 -11.80 19.48 -16.06
N ASN A 216 -10.64 19.91 -15.57
CA ASN A 216 -9.81 20.92 -16.25
C ASN A 216 -8.74 20.28 -17.13
N GLY A 217 -8.63 18.95 -17.16
CA GLY A 217 -7.73 18.21 -18.04
C GLY A 217 -6.25 18.46 -17.77
N ARG A 218 -5.87 18.62 -16.49
CA ARG A 218 -4.52 19.02 -16.08
C ARG A 218 -4.05 18.35 -14.78
N ILE A 219 -2.74 18.33 -14.57
CA ILE A 219 -2.10 18.02 -13.29
C ILE A 219 -1.65 19.30 -12.63
N GLN A 220 -2.00 19.41 -11.36
CA GLN A 220 -1.85 20.58 -10.54
C GLN A 220 -0.84 20.28 -9.40
N MET A 221 0.23 21.08 -9.28
CA MET A 221 1.27 20.97 -8.24
C MET A 221 1.24 22.12 -7.22
N TRP A 222 1.17 21.78 -5.94
CA TRP A 222 1.08 22.70 -4.79
C TRP A 222 2.19 22.41 -3.80
N PHE A 223 2.78 23.46 -3.22
CA PHE A 223 3.57 23.30 -2.00
C PHE A 223 2.69 23.54 -0.76
N LYS A 224 3.10 22.95 0.37
CA LYS A 224 2.42 23.13 1.64
C LYS A 224 2.38 24.61 2.04
N GLY A 225 1.16 25.13 2.18
CA GLY A 225 0.91 26.53 2.57
C GLY A 225 0.68 27.48 1.39
N ASP A 226 0.81 27.01 0.15
CA ASP A 226 0.52 27.82 -1.03
C ASP A 226 -0.97 28.11 -1.16
N LEU A 227 -1.29 29.33 -1.60
CA LEU A 227 -2.66 29.73 -1.92
C LEU A 227 -3.05 29.39 -3.37
N ASN A 228 -2.07 29.20 -4.25
CA ASN A 228 -2.23 28.94 -5.67
C ASN A 228 -1.25 27.84 -6.04
N GLY A 229 -1.61 26.98 -6.97
CA GLY A 229 -0.67 26.02 -7.52
C GLY A 229 -0.35 26.24 -8.98
N THR A 230 0.49 25.33 -9.45
CA THR A 230 1.14 25.41 -10.75
C THR A 230 0.67 24.26 -11.61
N THR A 231 0.23 24.57 -12.83
CA THR A 231 -0.05 23.54 -13.84
C THR A 231 1.27 22.95 -14.32
N ILE A 232 1.44 21.65 -14.17
CA ILE A 232 2.66 20.93 -14.59
C ILE A 232 2.43 19.99 -15.78
N VAL A 233 1.18 19.58 -16.03
CA VAL A 233 0.77 18.81 -17.20
C VAL A 233 -0.63 19.30 -17.62
N GLU A 234 -0.92 19.37 -18.91
CA GLU A 234 -2.20 19.83 -19.46
C GLU A 234 -2.58 19.06 -20.74
N ASN A 235 -3.82 19.25 -21.22
CA ASN A 235 -4.36 18.60 -22.43
C ASN A 235 -4.44 17.06 -22.32
N ILE A 236 -4.80 16.59 -21.14
CA ILE A 236 -5.02 15.18 -20.81
C ILE A 236 -6.37 14.99 -20.13
N ASP A 237 -6.80 13.75 -19.97
CA ASP A 237 -8.00 13.40 -19.19
C ASP A 237 -7.57 12.58 -17.96
N PRO A 238 -7.04 13.22 -16.90
CA PRO A 238 -6.33 12.50 -15.83
C PRO A 238 -7.28 11.94 -14.77
N ILE A 239 -7.08 10.69 -14.34
CA ILE A 239 -7.77 10.13 -13.17
C ILE A 239 -6.80 9.85 -12.03
N GLY A 240 -5.94 8.85 -12.20
CA GLY A 240 -4.95 8.43 -11.21
C GLY A 240 -3.60 9.07 -11.45
N ILE A 241 -2.88 9.35 -10.37
CA ILE A 241 -1.54 9.93 -10.39
C ILE A 241 -0.62 9.27 -9.36
N ILE A 242 0.62 9.04 -9.77
CA ILE A 242 1.74 8.75 -8.87
C ILE A 242 2.98 9.50 -9.34
N VAL A 243 3.90 9.78 -8.42
CA VAL A 243 5.20 10.36 -8.74
C VAL A 243 6.31 9.45 -8.19
N ASP A 244 7.29 9.12 -9.02
CA ASP A 244 8.43 8.28 -8.62
C ASP A 244 9.57 9.07 -7.95
N THR A 245 10.60 8.37 -7.48
CA THR A 245 11.82 8.94 -6.87
C THR A 245 12.60 9.86 -7.80
N GLU A 246 12.47 9.66 -9.11
CA GLU A 246 13.15 10.45 -10.14
C GLU A 246 12.33 11.67 -10.57
N VAL A 247 11.23 11.94 -9.85
CA VAL A 247 10.30 13.03 -10.09
C VAL A 247 9.63 12.90 -11.46
N SER A 248 9.36 11.67 -11.89
CA SER A 248 8.52 11.41 -13.05
C SER A 248 7.07 11.20 -12.62
N ILE A 249 6.16 11.76 -13.39
CA ILE A 249 4.73 11.71 -13.13
C ILE A 249 4.10 10.61 -13.98
N TYR A 250 3.41 9.66 -13.38
CA TYR A 250 2.63 8.67 -14.11
C TYR A 250 1.16 8.98 -13.94
N VAL A 251 0.45 9.09 -15.06
CA VAL A 251 -0.96 9.49 -15.08
C VAL A 251 -1.74 8.61 -16.03
N THR A 252 -2.88 8.13 -15.54
CA THR A 252 -3.88 7.46 -16.38
C THR A 252 -4.70 8.50 -17.12
N ASP A 253 -4.69 8.41 -18.45
CA ASP A 253 -5.55 9.21 -19.33
C ASP A 253 -6.77 8.35 -19.70
N TRP A 254 -7.90 8.60 -19.05
CA TRP A 254 -9.06 7.71 -19.12
C TRP A 254 -9.75 7.71 -20.47
N LEU A 255 -9.73 8.86 -21.17
CA LEU A 255 -10.35 9.02 -22.48
C LEU A 255 -9.47 8.42 -23.58
N LYS A 256 -8.15 8.58 -23.49
CA LYS A 256 -7.21 7.98 -24.45
C LYS A 256 -6.92 6.50 -24.15
N GLY A 257 -7.30 6.00 -22.97
CA GLY A 257 -7.14 4.60 -22.59
C GLY A 257 -5.67 4.20 -22.45
N GLN A 258 -4.87 5.03 -21.76
CA GLN A 258 -3.43 4.82 -21.64
C GLN A 258 -2.88 5.26 -20.29
N LEU A 259 -1.74 4.68 -19.91
CA LEU A 259 -0.88 5.21 -18.85
C LEU A 259 0.32 5.89 -19.50
N THR A 260 0.60 7.12 -19.07
CA THR A 260 1.70 7.94 -19.61
C THR A 260 2.64 8.38 -18.50
N LYS A 261 3.95 8.37 -18.79
CA LYS A 261 5.00 8.91 -17.92
C LYS A 261 5.42 10.29 -18.45
N TRP A 262 5.57 11.27 -17.58
CA TRP A 262 5.84 12.67 -17.92
C TRP A 262 7.02 13.21 -17.12
N PHE A 263 7.75 14.14 -17.74
CA PHE A 263 8.69 15.01 -17.05
C PHE A 263 7.90 16.11 -16.32
N MET A 264 8.46 16.64 -15.22
CA MET A 264 7.86 17.75 -14.45
C MET A 264 7.63 19.05 -15.25
N ASN A 265 8.26 19.18 -16.41
CA ASN A 265 8.05 20.31 -17.32
C ASN A 265 6.84 20.12 -18.26
N GLY A 266 6.05 19.05 -18.09
CA GLY A 266 4.87 18.77 -18.89
C GLY A 266 5.13 18.10 -20.23
N THR A 267 6.35 17.60 -20.48
CA THR A 267 6.64 16.82 -21.68
C THR A 267 6.48 15.32 -21.44
N VAL A 268 5.85 14.63 -22.38
CA VAL A 268 5.68 13.16 -22.33
C VAL A 268 7.05 12.50 -22.43
N GLN A 269 7.36 11.62 -21.47
CA GLN A 269 8.53 10.74 -21.54
C GLN A 269 8.23 9.54 -22.41
N GLU A 270 7.16 8.82 -22.09
CA GLU A 270 6.77 7.58 -22.76
C GLU A 270 5.30 7.24 -22.50
N ILE A 271 4.71 6.46 -23.41
CA ILE A 271 3.45 5.75 -23.18
C ILE A 271 3.81 4.38 -22.61
N ILE A 272 3.39 4.10 -21.37
CA ILE A 272 3.73 2.86 -20.66
C ILE A 272 2.91 1.69 -21.17
N VAL A 273 1.60 1.92 -21.32
CA VAL A 273 0.64 0.95 -21.82
C VAL A 273 -0.54 1.70 -22.44
N SER A 274 -1.16 1.10 -23.46
CA SER A 274 -2.31 1.62 -24.18
C SER A 274 -3.40 0.55 -24.31
N ASN A 275 -4.52 0.90 -24.95
CA ASN A 275 -5.70 0.03 -25.11
C ASN A 275 -6.38 -0.36 -23.78
N LEU A 276 -6.23 0.48 -22.77
CA LEU A 276 -7.00 0.38 -21.53
C LEU A 276 -8.42 0.90 -21.77
N THR A 277 -9.39 0.39 -21.02
CA THR A 277 -10.80 0.74 -21.18
C THR A 277 -11.29 1.38 -19.87
N PHE A 278 -11.35 2.72 -19.85
CA PHE A 278 -11.59 3.53 -18.65
C PHE A 278 -10.58 3.23 -17.51
N PRO A 279 -9.26 3.45 -17.72
CA PRO A 279 -8.29 3.29 -16.65
C PRO A 279 -8.49 4.34 -15.55
N TYR A 280 -8.51 3.91 -14.29
CA TYR A 280 -8.75 4.80 -13.14
C TYR A 280 -7.47 5.00 -12.32
N MET A 281 -7.28 4.28 -11.22
CA MET A 281 -6.11 4.44 -10.35
C MET A 281 -4.88 3.73 -10.90
N VAL A 282 -3.73 4.26 -10.52
CA VAL A 282 -2.41 3.68 -10.80
C VAL A 282 -1.63 3.57 -9.49
N PHE A 283 -0.90 2.47 -9.33
CA PHE A 283 -0.02 2.23 -8.19
C PHE A 283 1.35 1.75 -8.69
N LEU A 284 2.43 2.19 -8.05
CA LEU A 284 3.80 1.77 -8.36
C LEU A 284 4.41 1.10 -7.14
N ASP A 285 4.83 -0.15 -7.30
CA ASP A 285 5.52 -0.87 -6.24
C ASP A 285 7.02 -0.53 -6.20
N LYS A 286 7.71 -0.97 -5.13
CA LYS A 286 9.16 -0.78 -4.95
C LYS A 286 10.02 -1.49 -6.01
N ASN A 287 9.46 -2.47 -6.71
CA ASN A 287 10.13 -3.23 -7.76
C ASN A 287 9.91 -2.58 -9.14
N GLN A 288 9.34 -1.38 -9.19
CA GLN A 288 8.97 -0.66 -10.39
C GLN A 288 7.92 -1.38 -11.25
N SER A 289 7.09 -2.23 -10.66
CA SER A 289 5.89 -2.72 -11.33
C SER A 289 4.76 -1.72 -11.15
N ILE A 290 4.01 -1.50 -12.23
CA ILE A 290 2.90 -0.55 -12.26
C ILE A 290 1.59 -1.32 -12.33
N TYR A 291 0.68 -1.00 -11.43
CA TYR A 291 -0.63 -1.62 -11.32
C TYR A 291 -1.68 -0.59 -11.71
N ILE A 292 -2.61 -0.97 -12.59
CA ILE A 292 -3.63 -0.05 -13.11
C ILE A 292 -4.98 -0.75 -13.02
N SER A 293 -6.00 -0.04 -12.55
CA SER A 293 -7.37 -0.51 -12.67
C SER A 293 -7.89 -0.26 -14.08
N ASP A 294 -8.04 -1.33 -14.85
CA ASP A 294 -8.67 -1.32 -16.17
C ASP A 294 -10.18 -1.56 -15.97
N THR A 295 -10.84 -0.50 -15.50
CA THR A 295 -12.13 -0.51 -14.81
C THR A 295 -13.24 -1.16 -15.60
N ALA A 296 -13.40 -0.78 -16.88
CA ALA A 296 -14.50 -1.32 -17.69
C ALA A 296 -14.26 -2.79 -18.09
N ASN A 297 -13.00 -3.23 -18.13
CA ASN A 297 -12.63 -4.63 -18.34
C ASN A 297 -12.71 -5.47 -17.07
N SER A 298 -13.03 -4.88 -15.91
CA SER A 298 -13.15 -5.58 -14.61
C SER A 298 -11.86 -6.32 -14.22
N THR A 299 -10.72 -5.66 -14.45
CA THR A 299 -9.38 -6.22 -14.21
C THR A 299 -8.46 -5.21 -13.55
N ILE A 300 -7.57 -5.71 -12.69
CA ILE A 300 -6.33 -5.02 -12.36
C ILE A 300 -5.22 -5.61 -13.21
N ILE A 301 -4.54 -4.75 -13.97
CA ILE A 301 -3.38 -5.16 -14.76
C ILE A 301 -2.10 -4.77 -14.02
N LYS A 302 -1.05 -5.59 -14.20
CA LYS A 302 0.31 -5.31 -13.79
C LYS A 302 1.18 -5.17 -15.04
N VAL A 303 1.92 -4.08 -15.10
CA VAL A 303 2.95 -3.81 -16.10
C VAL A 303 4.30 -3.88 -15.40
N ASP A 304 5.13 -4.85 -15.77
CA ASP A 304 6.54 -4.85 -15.36
C ASP A 304 7.28 -3.79 -16.18
N TYR A 305 7.82 -2.76 -15.53
CA TYR A 305 8.37 -1.60 -16.23
C TYR A 305 9.61 -1.92 -17.08
N GLN A 306 10.42 -2.89 -16.67
CA GLN A 306 11.67 -3.25 -17.35
C GLN A 306 11.41 -4.13 -18.57
N THR A 307 10.58 -5.16 -18.40
CA THR A 307 10.28 -6.13 -19.46
C THR A 307 9.12 -5.68 -20.36
N LYS A 308 8.35 -4.68 -19.92
CA LYS A 308 7.09 -4.23 -20.54
C LYS A 308 6.03 -5.34 -20.65
N ASN A 309 6.17 -6.40 -19.86
CA ASN A 309 5.18 -7.47 -19.80
C ASN A 309 3.91 -6.98 -19.10
N VAL A 310 2.76 -7.26 -19.70
CA VAL A 310 1.44 -6.95 -19.14
C VAL A 310 0.76 -8.24 -18.73
N SER A 311 0.22 -8.28 -17.52
CA SER A 311 -0.52 -9.44 -16.98
C SER A 311 -1.73 -8.98 -16.18
N ILE A 312 -2.75 -9.84 -16.05
CA ILE A 312 -3.89 -9.61 -15.16
C ILE A 312 -3.54 -10.22 -13.81
N VAL A 313 -3.67 -9.43 -12.74
CA VAL A 313 -3.33 -9.86 -11.36
C VAL A 313 -4.56 -9.94 -10.45
N ALA A 314 -5.69 -9.38 -10.85
CA ALA A 314 -6.97 -9.56 -10.18
C ALA A 314 -8.14 -9.37 -11.16
N GLY A 315 -9.23 -10.11 -10.94
CA GLY A 315 -10.41 -10.09 -11.80
C GLY A 315 -10.23 -10.86 -13.11
N GLY A 316 -10.76 -10.31 -14.21
CA GLY A 316 -10.75 -10.97 -15.53
C GLY A 316 -12.15 -11.18 -16.11
N SER A 317 -13.18 -10.98 -15.30
CA SER A 317 -14.57 -10.96 -15.77
C SER A 317 -15.45 -10.15 -14.82
N SER A 318 -16.53 -9.61 -15.38
CA SER A 318 -17.50 -8.82 -14.63
C SER A 318 -18.43 -9.71 -13.80
N GLY A 319 -18.59 -9.43 -12.51
CA GLY A 319 -19.55 -10.13 -11.66
C GLY A 319 -19.23 -10.01 -10.16
N GLY A 320 -19.91 -10.81 -9.34
CA GLY A 320 -19.85 -10.73 -7.88
C GLY A 320 -19.10 -11.87 -7.20
N ASP A 321 -18.64 -12.87 -7.96
CA ASP A 321 -17.88 -13.99 -7.40
C ASP A 321 -16.49 -13.55 -6.91
N LEU A 322 -15.80 -14.40 -6.15
CA LEU A 322 -14.50 -14.07 -5.54
C LEU A 322 -13.36 -13.95 -6.57
N ASN A 323 -13.53 -14.46 -7.78
CA ASN A 323 -12.61 -14.30 -8.90
C ASN A 323 -13.08 -13.22 -9.90
N GLN A 324 -14.13 -12.47 -9.58
CA GLN A 324 -14.73 -11.45 -10.43
C GLN A 324 -14.64 -10.08 -9.76
N LEU A 325 -14.63 -9.04 -10.58
CA LEU A 325 -14.70 -7.64 -10.16
C LEU A 325 -15.86 -6.97 -10.91
N SER A 326 -16.36 -5.86 -10.38
CA SER A 326 -17.35 -5.01 -11.06
C SER A 326 -16.96 -3.56 -10.91
N TRP A 327 -16.43 -2.99 -12.00
CA TRP A 327 -15.89 -1.62 -12.03
C TRP A 327 -14.89 -1.37 -10.89
N PRO A 328 -13.75 -2.09 -10.87
CA PRO A 328 -12.73 -1.84 -9.87
C PRO A 328 -12.07 -0.47 -10.13
N GLU A 329 -12.03 0.41 -9.13
CA GLU A 329 -11.47 1.77 -9.29
C GLU A 329 -10.12 1.92 -8.58
N GLY A 330 -10.09 1.76 -7.25
CA GLY A 330 -8.89 1.84 -6.43
C GLY A 330 -8.04 0.58 -6.44
N VAL A 331 -6.71 0.76 -6.41
CA VAL A 331 -5.73 -0.34 -6.32
C VAL A 331 -4.57 0.05 -5.40
N PHE A 332 -4.20 -0.86 -4.51
CA PHE A 332 -3.01 -0.76 -3.67
C PHE A 332 -2.28 -2.11 -3.70
N VAL A 333 -0.95 -2.09 -3.65
CA VAL A 333 -0.15 -3.32 -3.58
C VAL A 333 0.83 -3.23 -2.43
N ASP A 334 0.81 -4.24 -1.55
CA ASP A 334 1.77 -4.29 -0.44
C ASP A 334 3.15 -4.83 -0.87
N ASP A 335 4.10 -4.77 0.06
CA ASP A 335 5.48 -5.22 -0.13
C ASP A 335 5.64 -6.71 -0.46
N PHE A 336 4.59 -7.50 -0.25
CA PHE A 336 4.53 -8.94 -0.56
C PHE A 336 3.90 -9.21 -1.93
N GLY A 337 3.51 -8.17 -2.66
CA GLY A 337 2.80 -8.28 -3.94
C GLY A 337 1.33 -8.66 -3.78
N THR A 338 0.75 -8.52 -2.59
CA THR A 338 -0.69 -8.69 -2.40
C THR A 338 -1.41 -7.49 -2.98
N VAL A 339 -2.38 -7.74 -3.86
CA VAL A 339 -3.17 -6.72 -4.55
C VAL A 339 -4.48 -6.51 -3.81
N TYR A 340 -4.73 -5.26 -3.43
CA TYR A 340 -5.97 -4.82 -2.78
C TYR A 340 -6.75 -3.94 -3.76
N VAL A 341 -8.05 -4.19 -3.87
CA VAL A 341 -8.87 -3.59 -4.92
C VAL A 341 -10.17 -3.07 -4.32
N ALA A 342 -10.52 -1.82 -4.63
CA ALA A 342 -11.86 -1.32 -4.44
C ALA A 342 -12.75 -1.85 -5.55
N ASP A 343 -13.55 -2.87 -5.23
CA ASP A 343 -14.52 -3.49 -6.15
C ASP A 343 -15.83 -2.69 -6.09
N THR A 344 -15.80 -1.51 -6.71
CA THR A 344 -16.68 -0.37 -6.45
C THR A 344 -18.16 -0.71 -6.56
N ARG A 345 -18.58 -1.38 -7.65
CA ARG A 345 -20.00 -1.72 -7.85
C ARG A 345 -20.46 -2.94 -7.06
N ASN A 346 -19.54 -3.73 -6.53
CA ASN A 346 -19.85 -4.78 -5.56
C ASN A 346 -19.78 -4.31 -4.10
N HIS A 347 -19.45 -3.04 -3.86
CA HIS A 347 -19.46 -2.42 -2.53
C HIS A 347 -18.58 -3.14 -1.51
N ARG A 348 -17.37 -3.51 -1.95
CA ARG A 348 -16.43 -4.31 -1.15
C ARG A 348 -14.99 -3.96 -1.49
N ILE A 349 -14.10 -4.22 -0.54
CA ILE A 349 -12.66 -4.26 -0.76
C ILE A 349 -12.22 -5.72 -0.82
N MET A 350 -11.47 -6.04 -1.86
CA MET A 350 -10.98 -7.37 -2.14
C MET A 350 -9.46 -7.45 -2.02
N GLN A 351 -8.95 -8.60 -1.60
CA GLN A 351 -7.53 -8.90 -1.44
C GLN A 351 -7.15 -10.15 -2.25
N TRP A 352 -6.18 -10.04 -3.15
CA TRP A 352 -5.55 -11.14 -3.87
C TRP A 352 -4.09 -11.29 -3.46
N THR A 353 -3.72 -12.44 -2.90
CA THR A 353 -2.30 -12.75 -2.68
C THR A 353 -1.61 -13.07 -4.00
N HIS A 354 -0.29 -12.98 -4.04
CA HIS A 354 0.51 -13.33 -5.21
C HIS A 354 0.08 -14.69 -5.81
N GLU A 355 -0.13 -14.75 -7.13
CA GLU A 355 -0.59 -15.92 -7.90
C GLU A 355 -1.98 -16.48 -7.53
N ALA A 356 -2.79 -15.76 -6.75
CA ALA A 356 -4.14 -16.20 -6.40
C ALA A 356 -5.11 -16.11 -7.58
N THR A 357 -5.93 -17.14 -7.79
CA THR A 357 -6.98 -17.16 -8.83
C THR A 357 -8.30 -16.55 -8.36
N TYR A 358 -8.45 -16.30 -7.06
CA TYR A 358 -9.60 -15.66 -6.43
C TYR A 358 -9.14 -14.83 -5.22
N GLY A 359 -9.94 -13.84 -4.85
CA GLY A 359 -9.65 -12.93 -3.77
C GLY A 359 -10.49 -13.21 -2.52
N ASN A 360 -10.20 -12.46 -1.46
CA ASN A 360 -10.95 -12.47 -0.21
C ASN A 360 -11.57 -11.09 0.03
N VAL A 361 -12.81 -11.07 0.50
CA VAL A 361 -13.45 -9.83 0.95
C VAL A 361 -12.85 -9.45 2.30
N ILE A 362 -12.23 -8.26 2.38
CA ILE A 362 -11.60 -7.77 3.62
C ILE A 362 -12.36 -6.61 4.28
N ALA A 363 -13.18 -5.89 3.51
CA ALA A 363 -14.09 -4.87 4.01
C ALA A 363 -15.34 -4.78 3.12
N GLY A 364 -16.48 -4.41 3.71
CA GLY A 364 -17.76 -4.38 3.00
C GLY A 364 -18.27 -5.77 2.59
N GLY A 365 -18.94 -5.86 1.43
CA GLY A 365 -19.48 -7.13 0.91
C GLY A 365 -20.69 -7.66 1.69
N LYS A 366 -21.33 -6.82 2.51
CA LYS A 366 -22.58 -7.10 3.24
C LYS A 366 -23.77 -6.36 2.63
N GLY A 367 -23.72 -6.17 1.31
CA GLY A 367 -24.64 -5.34 0.54
C GLY A 367 -24.29 -3.84 0.62
N PRO A 368 -24.86 -3.03 -0.30
CA PRO A 368 -24.74 -1.57 -0.24
C PRO A 368 -25.39 -1.03 1.03
N GLY A 369 -24.75 -0.06 1.68
CA GLY A 369 -25.35 0.67 2.80
C GLY A 369 -24.35 1.52 3.57
N SER A 370 -24.83 2.11 4.67
CA SER A 370 -24.08 3.06 5.49
C SER A 370 -23.73 2.53 6.89
N ALA A 371 -24.09 1.27 7.21
CA ALA A 371 -23.65 0.63 8.44
C ALA A 371 -22.12 0.53 8.50
N SER A 372 -21.54 0.34 9.70
CA SER A 372 -20.09 0.26 9.90
C SER A 372 -19.42 -0.93 9.18
N ASN A 373 -20.17 -1.97 8.85
CA ASN A 373 -19.69 -3.12 8.08
C ASN A 373 -20.13 -3.10 6.61
N GLN A 374 -20.76 -2.01 6.16
CA GLN A 374 -21.20 -1.81 4.78
C GLN A 374 -20.39 -0.68 4.15
N LEU A 375 -20.25 -0.76 2.84
CA LEU A 375 -19.69 0.27 1.99
C LEU A 375 -20.73 0.61 0.91
N TYR A 376 -20.57 1.78 0.30
CA TYR A 376 -21.37 2.21 -0.83
C TYR A 376 -20.49 2.93 -1.85
N TYR A 377 -20.28 2.26 -2.98
CA TYR A 377 -19.35 2.62 -4.05
C TYR A 377 -17.95 3.00 -3.54
N PRO A 378 -17.19 2.12 -2.86
CA PRO A 378 -15.85 2.48 -2.43
C PRO A 378 -14.98 2.83 -3.64
N SER A 379 -14.39 4.02 -3.69
CA SER A 379 -13.63 4.50 -4.87
C SER A 379 -12.15 4.21 -4.77
N ASP A 380 -11.60 4.29 -3.55
CA ASP A 380 -10.17 4.18 -3.31
C ASP A 380 -9.85 3.59 -1.93
N LEU A 381 -8.60 3.15 -1.76
CA LEU A 381 -8.08 2.57 -0.53
C LEU A 381 -6.60 2.88 -0.32
N SER A 382 -6.20 2.96 0.94
CA SER A 382 -4.79 3.10 1.33
C SER A 382 -4.55 2.45 2.69
N PHE A 383 -3.29 2.34 3.11
CA PHE A 383 -2.90 1.75 4.38
C PHE A 383 -2.06 2.74 5.20
N ASP A 384 -2.23 2.73 6.52
CA ASP A 384 -1.28 3.40 7.41
C ASP A 384 -0.06 2.49 7.70
N PHE A 385 0.96 3.04 8.36
CA PHE A 385 2.18 2.30 8.68
C PHE A 385 1.95 1.11 9.65
N GLU A 386 0.83 1.09 10.38
CA GLU A 386 0.45 -0.04 11.25
C GLU A 386 -0.18 -1.18 10.42
N GLY A 387 -0.55 -0.90 9.18
CA GLY A 387 -1.21 -1.79 8.24
C GLY A 387 -2.73 -1.75 8.33
N ASN A 388 -3.33 -0.73 8.96
CA ASN A 388 -4.77 -0.56 8.98
C ASN A 388 -5.25 -0.06 7.60
N LEU A 389 -6.40 -0.57 7.16
CA LEU A 389 -7.00 -0.24 5.87
C LEU A 389 -7.87 1.01 6.01
N TYR A 390 -7.72 1.95 5.10
CA TYR A 390 -8.58 3.11 4.94
C TYR A 390 -9.28 3.02 3.60
N VAL A 391 -10.58 3.27 3.59
CA VAL A 391 -11.42 3.14 2.40
C VAL A 391 -12.19 4.43 2.20
N VAL A 392 -12.12 4.99 1.00
CA VAL A 392 -13.00 6.07 0.59
C VAL A 392 -14.36 5.47 0.25
N ASP A 393 -15.29 5.61 1.18
CA ASP A 393 -16.66 5.14 1.06
C ASP A 393 -17.50 6.23 0.36
N ASN A 394 -17.17 6.46 -0.93
CA ASN A 394 -17.58 7.62 -1.73
C ASN A 394 -19.08 7.92 -1.66
N GLY A 395 -19.91 6.90 -1.84
CA GLY A 395 -21.37 7.03 -1.83
C GLY A 395 -21.94 7.35 -0.44
N ASN A 396 -21.18 7.11 0.62
CA ASN A 396 -21.52 7.49 1.99
C ASN A 396 -20.80 8.77 2.45
N HIS A 397 -20.01 9.40 1.57
CA HIS A 397 -19.32 10.68 1.83
C HIS A 397 -18.44 10.65 3.09
N ARG A 398 -17.67 9.57 3.23
CA ARG A 398 -16.81 9.33 4.39
C ARG A 398 -15.57 8.52 4.03
N VAL A 399 -14.59 8.52 4.93
CA VAL A 399 -13.48 7.57 4.93
C VAL A 399 -13.64 6.64 6.13
N GLN A 400 -13.58 5.33 5.90
CA GLN A 400 -13.65 4.31 6.93
C GLN A 400 -12.29 3.64 7.17
N LYS A 401 -11.90 3.51 8.45
CA LYS A 401 -10.72 2.77 8.90
C LYS A 401 -11.13 1.37 9.40
N PHE A 402 -10.47 0.33 8.90
CA PHE A 402 -10.60 -1.05 9.34
C PHE A 402 -9.27 -1.50 9.95
N ILE A 403 -9.34 -2.06 11.16
CA ILE A 403 -8.16 -2.45 11.92
C ILE A 403 -7.66 -3.81 11.46
N ILE A 404 -6.35 -3.91 11.24
CA ILE A 404 -5.70 -5.19 10.98
C ILE A 404 -5.47 -5.93 12.30
N ASN A 405 -5.98 -7.14 12.40
CA ASN A 405 -5.75 -8.05 13.51
C ASN A 405 -4.75 -9.11 13.06
N LYS A 406 -3.49 -8.93 13.46
CA LYS A 406 -2.44 -9.94 13.31
C LYS A 406 -2.49 -10.80 14.55
N ASN A 407 -2.82 -12.09 14.42
CA ASN A 407 -2.71 -13.00 15.55
C ASN A 407 -1.23 -13.29 15.79
N PRO A 408 -0.61 -12.75 16.86
CA PRO A 408 0.78 -13.00 17.13
C PRO A 408 0.96 -14.47 17.49
N CYS A 409 1.92 -15.08 16.81
CA CYS A 409 2.74 -16.11 17.41
C CYS A 409 3.76 -15.37 18.32
#